data_AF-A0A349DER1-F1
#
_entry.id   AF-A0A349DER1-F1
#
_cell.length_a   1.000
_cell.length_b   1.000
_cell.length_c   1.000
_cell.angle_alpha   90.00
_cell.angle_beta   90.00
_cell.angle_gamma   90.00
#
_symmetry.space_group_name_H-M   'P 1'
#
loop_
_entity.id
_entity.type
_entity.pdbx_description
1 polymer ?
#
loop_
_entity_poly.entity_id
_entity_poly.type
_entity_poly.pdbx_seq_one_letter_code
_entity_poly.pdbx_strand_id
1 'polypeptide(L)'
;MYIPYNSRLEYHKSIFGAVKTDQTVTFRIILPRDFCCHSAKLVIKKAEDEQYRCLDMQWDCMEGCGEEWWKIDFTAEEAAIYKYHFEYDTSWGTSRIYTVGNGIAAIQSEGDDWQLTVYDKNFRTPDRFKGGVIYQIFPDRFAFSGREKKNVPTDRILRTDRDGDPFWVPTSDGKVLNNDYFGGDLKGIEEKLGYLKELGVTCIYLNPIFEAQSNHRYDTADYENIDPLLGTEKDFSSLCKKADRLGIKIMLDGVFSHTGADSIYFNKYGYYGHGGAYQDVNSPYRSWYCFGEGNSYESWWGCSNLPNVKEMEPSYLDYILRDDDSVIKKWLRLGASGWRLDVADELPDEFIAILREEVKKVKPDAVIIGEVWEDA
;
A
#
# COMPACT_ATOMS: atom_id res chain seq x y z
N MET A 1 -18.76 -30.35 -13.17
CA MET A 1 -17.46 -30.11 -13.84
C MET A 1 -16.40 -30.76 -12.98
N TYR A 2 -15.58 -31.63 -13.56
CA TYR A 2 -14.48 -32.26 -12.85
C TYR A 2 -13.35 -31.23 -12.63
N ILE A 3 -12.79 -31.15 -11.42
CA ILE A 3 -11.75 -30.18 -11.06
C ILE A 3 -10.53 -30.95 -10.56
N PRO A 4 -9.46 -31.08 -11.35
CA PRO A 4 -8.29 -31.87 -10.95
C PRO A 4 -7.43 -31.18 -9.88
N TYR A 5 -7.57 -29.85 -9.73
CA TYR A 5 -6.80 -29.05 -8.80
C TYR A 5 -7.54 -27.76 -8.44
N ASN A 6 -7.46 -27.37 -7.18
CA ASN A 6 -7.88 -26.06 -6.72
C ASN A 6 -6.86 -25.47 -5.76
N SER A 7 -6.14 -24.43 -6.18
CA SER A 7 -5.07 -23.82 -5.37
C SER A 7 -5.54 -23.14 -4.09
N ARG A 8 -6.87 -22.96 -3.92
CA ARG A 8 -7.51 -22.41 -2.71
C ARG A 8 -7.95 -23.48 -1.70
N LEU A 9 -7.83 -24.77 -2.04
CA LEU A 9 -8.17 -25.87 -1.15
C LEU A 9 -6.91 -26.49 -0.54
N GLU A 10 -6.87 -26.55 0.78
CA GLU A 10 -5.67 -26.96 1.54
C GLU A 10 -5.19 -28.38 1.19
N TYR A 11 -6.10 -29.30 0.86
CA TYR A 11 -5.70 -30.65 0.47
C TYR A 11 -4.99 -30.70 -0.90
N HIS A 12 -5.30 -29.77 -1.82
CA HIS A 12 -4.62 -29.61 -3.11
C HIS A 12 -3.31 -28.83 -2.99
N LYS A 13 -3.26 -27.79 -2.14
CA LYS A 13 -2.06 -26.99 -1.91
C LYS A 13 -1.91 -26.69 -0.43
N SER A 14 -0.88 -27.25 0.18
CA SER A 14 -0.54 -27.04 1.59
C SER A 14 0.95 -26.73 1.75
N ILE A 15 1.37 -25.56 2.19
CA ILE A 15 0.53 -24.48 2.74
C ILE A 15 -0.16 -23.65 1.66
N PHE A 16 -1.33 -23.11 1.99
CA PHE A 16 -2.04 -22.15 1.15
C PHE A 16 -1.28 -20.79 1.10
N GLY A 17 -1.41 -20.06 -0.01
CA GLY A 17 -0.82 -18.73 -0.18
C GLY A 17 0.68 -18.70 -0.53
N ALA A 18 1.30 -17.54 -0.28
CA ALA A 18 2.73 -17.33 -0.43
C ALA A 18 3.53 -18.15 0.60
N VAL A 19 4.74 -18.58 0.24
CA VAL A 19 5.60 -19.40 1.10
C VAL A 19 6.94 -18.73 1.28
N LYS A 20 7.63 -19.00 2.40
CA LYS A 20 8.99 -18.49 2.59
C LYS A 20 10.03 -19.40 1.91
N THR A 21 11.22 -18.88 1.65
CA THR A 21 12.36 -19.71 1.25
C THR A 21 12.61 -20.83 2.25
N ASP A 22 13.03 -21.99 1.74
CA ASP A 22 13.23 -23.25 2.48
C ASP A 22 11.96 -23.83 3.14
N GLN A 23 10.77 -23.31 2.81
CA GLN A 23 9.51 -23.89 3.25
C GLN A 23 8.95 -24.83 2.20
N THR A 24 8.69 -26.07 2.62
CA THR A 24 8.04 -27.07 1.77
C THR A 24 6.56 -26.74 1.58
N VAL A 25 6.15 -26.72 0.32
CA VAL A 25 4.75 -26.71 -0.12
C VAL A 25 4.43 -28.02 -0.84
N THR A 26 3.38 -28.67 -0.38
CA THR A 26 2.79 -29.85 -1.00
C THR A 26 1.80 -29.41 -2.06
N PHE A 27 1.95 -29.95 -3.27
CA PHE A 27 0.94 -29.92 -4.32
C PHE A 27 0.33 -31.30 -4.49
N ARG A 28 -0.99 -31.36 -4.63
CA ARG A 28 -1.72 -32.57 -4.98
C ARG A 28 -2.67 -32.30 -6.13
N ILE A 29 -2.64 -33.14 -7.16
CA ILE A 29 -3.68 -33.20 -8.17
C ILE A 29 -4.49 -34.47 -7.98
N ILE A 30 -5.77 -34.40 -8.30
CA ILE A 30 -6.67 -35.54 -8.34
C ILE A 30 -6.93 -35.82 -9.82
N LEU A 31 -6.88 -37.09 -10.21
CA LEU A 31 -7.17 -37.54 -11.57
C LEU A 31 -8.19 -38.70 -11.52
N PRO A 32 -9.15 -38.79 -12.46
CA PRO A 32 -10.01 -39.95 -12.54
C PRO A 32 -9.18 -41.16 -12.93
N ARG A 33 -9.39 -42.29 -12.27
CA ARG A 33 -8.61 -43.52 -12.50
C ARG A 33 -8.74 -44.03 -13.94
N ASP A 34 -9.89 -43.79 -14.57
CA ASP A 34 -10.18 -44.14 -15.96
C ASP A 34 -9.31 -43.37 -16.98
N PHE A 35 -8.61 -42.31 -16.55
CA PHE A 35 -7.60 -41.67 -17.40
C PHE A 35 -6.36 -42.54 -17.58
N CYS A 36 -6.19 -43.58 -16.75
CA CYS A 36 -5.03 -44.47 -16.77
C CYS A 36 -3.71 -43.68 -16.70
N CYS A 37 -3.67 -42.69 -15.81
CA CYS A 37 -2.48 -41.88 -15.56
C CYS A 37 -1.37 -42.78 -15.03
N HIS A 38 -0.17 -42.69 -15.63
CA HIS A 38 1.00 -43.46 -15.19
C HIS A 38 2.18 -42.59 -14.76
N SER A 39 2.14 -41.28 -15.06
CA SER A 39 3.07 -40.28 -14.55
C SER A 39 2.36 -38.94 -14.44
N ALA A 40 2.65 -38.19 -13.37
CA ALA A 40 2.23 -36.80 -13.21
C ALA A 40 3.44 -35.95 -12.83
N LYS A 41 3.45 -34.68 -13.24
CA LYS A 41 4.57 -33.76 -13.09
C LYS A 41 4.10 -32.39 -12.65
N LEU A 42 4.86 -31.77 -11.76
CA LEU A 42 4.83 -30.33 -11.53
C LEU A 42 5.80 -29.68 -12.51
N VAL A 43 5.29 -28.81 -13.36
CA VAL A 43 6.08 -28.05 -14.32
C VAL A 43 6.20 -26.63 -13.79
N ILE A 44 7.40 -26.22 -13.40
CA ILE A 44 7.63 -25.01 -12.61
C ILE A 44 8.90 -24.27 -13.05
N LYS A 45 8.87 -22.94 -13.02
CA LYS A 45 10.03 -22.07 -13.24
C LYS A 45 9.96 -20.82 -12.39
N LYS A 46 11.08 -20.11 -12.23
CA LYS A 46 11.02 -18.70 -11.82
C LYS A 46 10.45 -17.88 -12.98
N ALA A 47 9.72 -16.82 -12.70
CA ALA A 47 9.09 -15.98 -13.71
C ALA A 47 10.13 -15.33 -14.65
N GLU A 48 11.33 -15.07 -14.14
CA GLU A 48 12.50 -14.55 -14.88
C GLU A 48 13.19 -15.61 -15.76
N ASP A 49 12.99 -16.90 -15.48
CA ASP A 49 13.63 -17.97 -16.23
C ASP A 49 12.86 -18.27 -17.53
N GLU A 50 13.59 -18.62 -18.58
CA GLU A 50 12.98 -19.06 -19.84
C GLU A 50 12.45 -20.50 -19.74
N GLN A 51 13.21 -21.39 -19.11
CA GLN A 51 12.98 -22.84 -19.13
C GLN A 51 12.24 -23.35 -17.90
N TYR A 52 11.33 -24.29 -18.12
CA TYR A 52 10.66 -25.02 -17.05
C TYR A 52 11.49 -26.20 -16.55
N ARG A 53 11.39 -26.44 -15.25
CA ARG A 53 11.78 -27.69 -14.61
C ARG A 53 10.54 -28.58 -14.52
N CYS A 54 10.68 -29.82 -14.98
CA CYS A 54 9.65 -30.84 -14.80
C CYS A 54 10.03 -31.73 -13.62
N LEU A 55 9.20 -31.77 -12.59
CA LEU A 55 9.44 -32.52 -11.37
C LEU A 55 8.39 -33.62 -11.24
N ASP A 56 8.83 -34.87 -11.12
CA ASP A 56 7.93 -36.01 -11.02
C ASP A 56 7.12 -35.99 -9.72
N MET A 57 5.81 -36.17 -9.85
CA MET A 57 4.89 -36.38 -8.73
C MET A 57 4.78 -37.86 -8.41
N GLN A 58 4.60 -38.16 -7.13
CA GLN A 58 4.41 -39.50 -6.62
C GLN A 58 2.93 -39.83 -6.56
N TRP A 59 2.56 -41.06 -6.90
CA TRP A 59 1.23 -41.56 -6.59
C TRP A 59 1.06 -41.62 -5.07
N ASP A 60 0.01 -40.98 -4.54
CA ASP A 60 -0.24 -40.83 -3.10
C ASP A 60 -1.23 -41.92 -2.63
N CYS A 61 -2.45 -41.92 -3.18
CA CYS A 61 -3.49 -42.88 -2.82
C CYS A 61 -4.64 -42.93 -3.85
N MET A 62 -5.59 -43.86 -3.63
CA MET A 62 -6.92 -43.83 -4.23
C MET A 62 -7.89 -43.02 -3.36
N GLU A 63 -8.78 -42.27 -4.00
CA GLU A 63 -9.96 -41.66 -3.37
C GLU A 63 -11.21 -42.41 -3.87
N GLY A 64 -11.81 -43.18 -2.96
CA GLY A 64 -12.85 -44.14 -3.33
C GLY A 64 -12.37 -45.16 -4.38
N CYS A 65 -13.20 -45.41 -5.39
CA CYS A 65 -12.90 -46.34 -6.48
C CYS A 65 -12.67 -45.66 -7.84
N GLY A 66 -12.86 -44.34 -7.92
CA GLY A 66 -12.93 -43.60 -9.20
C GLY A 66 -11.81 -42.58 -9.42
N GLU A 67 -11.08 -42.20 -8.37
CA GLU A 67 -10.09 -41.13 -8.44
C GLU A 67 -8.78 -41.55 -7.76
N GLU A 68 -7.68 -40.97 -8.21
CA GLU A 68 -6.35 -41.18 -7.65
C GLU A 68 -5.63 -39.85 -7.45
N TRP A 69 -4.79 -39.82 -6.43
CA TRP A 69 -4.08 -38.62 -5.99
C TRP A 69 -2.62 -38.73 -6.37
N TRP A 70 -2.08 -37.63 -6.90
CA TRP A 70 -0.67 -37.48 -7.19
C TRP A 70 -0.14 -36.30 -6.40
N LYS A 71 0.99 -36.49 -5.71
CA LYS A 71 1.56 -35.54 -4.75
C LYS A 71 3.02 -35.22 -5.09
N ILE A 72 3.42 -33.98 -4.88
CA ILE A 72 4.82 -33.59 -4.78
C ILE A 72 5.02 -32.59 -3.63
N ASP A 73 6.12 -32.76 -2.91
CA ASP A 73 6.60 -31.78 -1.94
C ASP A 73 7.71 -30.95 -2.60
N PHE A 74 7.46 -29.65 -2.75
CA PHE A 74 8.35 -28.70 -3.41
C PHE A 74 8.90 -27.69 -2.40
N THR A 75 10.20 -27.43 -2.45
CA THR A 75 10.86 -26.41 -1.62
C THR A 75 11.64 -25.48 -2.54
N ALA A 76 11.37 -24.18 -2.43
CA ALA A 76 12.13 -23.14 -3.13
C ALA A 76 13.22 -22.57 -2.23
N GLU A 77 14.45 -22.54 -2.72
CA GLU A 77 15.62 -22.00 -2.00
C GLU A 77 15.77 -20.48 -2.21
N GLU A 78 15.24 -19.96 -3.31
CA GLU A 78 15.34 -18.55 -3.71
C GLU A 78 13.99 -17.82 -3.57
N ALA A 79 14.04 -16.57 -3.13
CA ALA A 79 12.87 -15.70 -3.10
C ALA A 79 12.61 -15.18 -4.52
N ALA A 80 11.48 -15.56 -5.09
CA ALA A 80 11.08 -15.17 -6.44
C ALA A 80 9.58 -15.43 -6.65
N ILE A 81 9.06 -14.89 -7.75
CA ILE A 81 7.78 -15.33 -8.30
C ILE A 81 8.04 -16.60 -9.12
N TYR A 82 7.40 -17.70 -8.75
CA TYR A 82 7.41 -18.93 -9.53
C TYR A 82 6.12 -19.07 -10.31
N LYS A 83 6.23 -19.53 -11.56
CA LYS A 83 5.10 -19.90 -12.41
C LYS A 83 5.03 -21.40 -12.55
N TYR A 84 3.85 -21.99 -12.37
CA TYR A 84 3.68 -23.44 -12.46
C TYR A 84 2.37 -23.88 -13.08
N HIS A 85 2.39 -25.09 -13.63
CA HIS A 85 1.23 -25.87 -14.03
C HIS A 85 1.53 -27.37 -13.80
N PHE A 86 0.58 -28.24 -14.14
CA PHE A 86 0.78 -29.68 -14.03
C PHE A 86 0.65 -30.36 -15.39
N GLU A 87 1.41 -31.43 -15.57
CA GLU A 87 1.30 -32.33 -16.71
C GLU A 87 1.03 -33.75 -16.19
N TYR A 88 0.29 -34.54 -16.96
CA TYR A 88 0.15 -35.97 -16.69
C TYR A 88 0.19 -36.76 -18.00
N ASP A 89 0.79 -37.95 -17.93
CA ASP A 89 0.99 -38.83 -19.06
C ASP A 89 0.01 -40.02 -18.99
N THR A 90 -0.62 -40.28 -20.13
CA THR A 90 -1.48 -41.44 -20.37
C THR A 90 -0.93 -42.25 -21.53
N SER A 91 -1.57 -43.37 -21.90
CA SER A 91 -1.21 -44.09 -23.13
C SER A 91 -1.46 -43.29 -24.42
N TRP A 92 -2.21 -42.19 -24.34
CA TRP A 92 -2.58 -41.33 -25.47
C TRP A 92 -1.68 -40.09 -25.60
N GLY A 93 -0.73 -39.90 -24.68
CA GLY A 93 0.18 -38.76 -24.64
C GLY A 93 0.04 -37.91 -23.37
N THR A 94 0.71 -36.76 -23.39
CA THR A 94 0.76 -35.79 -22.29
C THR A 94 -0.42 -34.84 -22.36
N SER A 95 -1.10 -34.67 -21.22
CA SER A 95 -2.15 -33.68 -21.02
C SER A 95 -1.71 -32.66 -19.97
N ARG A 96 -2.26 -31.45 -20.04
CA ARG A 96 -1.87 -30.33 -19.17
C ARG A 96 -3.05 -29.81 -18.37
N ILE A 97 -2.75 -29.28 -17.21
CA ILE A 97 -3.69 -28.76 -16.24
C ILE A 97 -3.28 -27.32 -15.92
N TYR A 98 -4.12 -26.37 -16.30
CA TYR A 98 -3.86 -24.93 -16.19
C TYR A 98 -4.90 -24.22 -15.32
N THR A 99 -4.58 -23.01 -14.86
CA THR A 99 -5.54 -22.18 -14.13
C THR A 99 -6.58 -21.63 -15.10
N VAL A 100 -7.84 -21.62 -14.66
CA VAL A 100 -8.93 -20.89 -15.34
C VAL A 100 -9.49 -19.78 -14.45
N GLY A 101 -8.71 -19.37 -13.45
CA GLY A 101 -9.07 -18.35 -12.48
C GLY A 101 -9.78 -18.89 -11.24
N ASN A 102 -9.89 -18.04 -10.22
CA ASN A 102 -10.48 -18.38 -8.92
C ASN A 102 -9.89 -19.61 -8.22
N GLY A 103 -8.63 -19.94 -8.54
CA GLY A 103 -7.91 -21.10 -8.03
C GLY A 103 -8.26 -22.42 -8.72
N ILE A 104 -9.26 -22.44 -9.60
CA ILE A 104 -9.77 -23.65 -10.24
C ILE A 104 -8.90 -24.02 -11.44
N ALA A 105 -8.67 -25.32 -11.62
CA ALA A 105 -7.98 -25.87 -12.78
C ALA A 105 -8.92 -26.42 -13.84
N ALA A 106 -8.46 -26.40 -15.10
CA ALA A 106 -9.03 -27.15 -16.21
C ALA A 106 -7.96 -27.92 -16.98
N ILE A 107 -8.37 -29.02 -17.62
CA ILE A 107 -7.51 -29.80 -18.51
C ILE A 107 -7.63 -29.24 -19.91
N GLN A 108 -6.54 -28.69 -20.45
CA GLN A 108 -6.51 -28.01 -21.74
C GLN A 108 -5.09 -28.00 -22.33
N SER A 109 -4.97 -27.83 -23.64
CA SER A 109 -3.66 -27.90 -24.33
C SER A 109 -2.74 -26.73 -24.01
N GLU A 110 -3.32 -25.55 -23.77
CA GLU A 110 -2.65 -24.28 -23.49
C GLU A 110 -3.46 -23.51 -22.44
N GLY A 111 -2.79 -22.71 -21.61
CA GLY A 111 -3.42 -21.91 -20.57
C GLY A 111 -2.42 -21.12 -19.76
N ASP A 112 -2.93 -20.39 -18.77
CA ASP A 112 -2.11 -19.61 -17.87
C ASP A 112 -1.53 -20.48 -16.74
N ASP A 113 -0.32 -20.14 -16.32
CA ASP A 113 0.29 -20.71 -15.12
C ASP A 113 -0.34 -20.12 -13.85
N TRP A 114 -0.29 -20.89 -12.77
CA TRP A 114 -0.45 -20.34 -11.44
C TRP A 114 0.82 -19.60 -11.00
N GLN A 115 0.62 -18.58 -10.17
CA GLN A 115 1.69 -17.90 -9.45
C GLN A 115 1.91 -18.52 -8.06
N LEU A 116 3.16 -18.81 -7.72
CA LEU A 116 3.63 -19.10 -6.38
C LEU A 116 4.63 -18.00 -5.96
N THR A 117 4.21 -17.11 -5.07
CA THR A 117 5.10 -16.11 -4.48
C THR A 117 5.94 -16.76 -3.38
N VAL A 118 7.27 -16.75 -3.57
CA VAL A 118 8.24 -17.20 -2.56
C VAL A 118 8.98 -15.98 -2.02
N TYR A 119 8.88 -15.74 -0.72
CA TYR A 119 9.50 -14.57 -0.07
C TYR A 119 10.66 -14.98 0.85
N ASP A 120 11.59 -14.07 1.12
CA ASP A 120 12.73 -14.33 2.00
C ASP A 120 12.27 -14.77 3.42
N LYS A 121 12.79 -15.88 3.94
CA LYS A 121 12.42 -16.41 5.28
C LYS A 121 12.65 -15.47 6.46
N ASN A 122 13.52 -14.49 6.30
CA ASN A 122 13.80 -13.43 7.28
C ASN A 122 12.91 -12.20 7.07
N PHE A 123 12.16 -12.12 5.96
CA PHE A 123 11.15 -11.08 5.80
C PHE A 123 10.09 -11.22 6.88
N ARG A 124 9.79 -10.08 7.51
CA ARG A 124 8.78 -9.96 8.55
C ARG A 124 7.84 -8.81 8.22
N THR A 125 6.55 -9.09 8.39
CA THR A 125 5.48 -8.09 8.49
C THR A 125 5.04 -8.00 9.95
N PRO A 126 4.62 -6.83 10.46
CA PRO A 126 4.35 -6.69 11.88
C PRO A 126 3.11 -7.49 12.32
N ASP A 127 3.27 -8.39 13.29
CA ASP A 127 2.21 -9.33 13.71
C ASP A 127 0.97 -8.64 14.25
N ARG A 128 1.13 -7.46 14.87
CA ARG A 128 0.02 -6.68 15.46
C ARG A 128 -1.05 -6.23 14.45
N PHE A 129 -0.75 -6.24 13.15
CA PHE A 129 -1.70 -5.89 12.09
C PHE A 129 -2.35 -7.14 11.46
N LYS A 130 -1.79 -8.34 11.68
CA LYS A 130 -2.33 -9.58 11.11
C LYS A 130 -3.63 -9.95 11.83
N GLY A 131 -4.69 -10.20 11.06
CA GLY A 131 -6.03 -10.49 11.60
C GLY A 131 -6.72 -9.30 12.28
N GLY A 132 -6.16 -8.09 12.17
CA GLY A 132 -6.76 -6.87 12.71
C GLY A 132 -7.81 -6.25 11.80
N VAL A 133 -8.53 -5.25 12.32
CA VAL A 133 -9.51 -4.44 11.58
C VAL A 133 -8.96 -3.03 11.42
N ILE A 134 -8.77 -2.61 10.17
CA ILE A 134 -8.37 -1.24 9.81
C ILE A 134 -9.64 -0.41 9.57
N TYR A 135 -9.72 0.77 10.19
CA TYR A 135 -10.78 1.75 9.96
C TYR A 135 -10.17 3.01 9.34
N GLN A 136 -10.56 3.34 8.11
CA GLN A 136 -10.10 4.56 7.44
C GLN A 136 -10.91 5.77 7.90
N ILE A 137 -10.23 6.87 8.19
CA ILE A 137 -10.83 8.13 8.60
C ILE A 137 -10.35 9.24 7.67
N PHE A 138 -11.31 9.91 7.04
CA PHE A 138 -11.11 11.23 6.44
C PHE A 138 -11.30 12.30 7.53
N PRO A 139 -10.23 12.95 8.03
CA PRO A 139 -10.26 13.67 9.31
C PRO A 139 -11.31 14.78 9.39
N ASP A 140 -11.46 15.59 8.34
CA ASP A 140 -12.37 16.74 8.32
C ASP A 140 -13.86 16.33 8.45
N ARG A 141 -14.20 15.07 8.13
CA ARG A 141 -15.58 14.59 8.03
C ARG A 141 -16.00 13.62 9.11
N PHE A 142 -15.08 13.19 9.98
CA PHE A 142 -15.36 12.13 10.93
C PHE A 142 -15.96 12.63 12.25
N ALA A 143 -15.23 13.48 12.98
CA ALA A 143 -15.66 13.92 14.30
C ALA A 143 -15.08 15.30 14.65
N PHE A 144 -15.93 16.21 15.10
CA PHE A 144 -15.54 17.54 15.58
C PHE A 144 -15.55 17.60 17.10
N SER A 145 -14.44 18.07 17.68
CA SER A 145 -14.27 18.20 19.13
C SER A 145 -15.01 19.36 19.81
N GLY A 146 -15.66 20.26 19.06
CA GLY A 146 -16.20 21.49 19.64
C GLY A 146 -15.20 22.64 19.74
N ARG A 147 -13.90 22.38 19.50
CA ARG A 147 -12.85 23.40 19.64
C ARG A 147 -12.94 24.44 18.53
N GLU A 148 -12.82 25.70 18.92
CA GLU A 148 -12.69 26.81 18.00
C GLU A 148 -11.46 26.62 17.10
N LYS A 149 -11.65 26.77 15.79
CA LYS A 149 -10.57 26.71 14.81
C LYS A 149 -9.87 28.06 14.76
N LYS A 150 -8.55 28.07 14.93
CA LYS A 150 -7.71 29.27 14.94
C LYS A 150 -6.77 29.26 13.75
N ASN A 151 -6.30 30.44 13.36
CA ASN A 151 -5.33 30.62 12.27
C ASN A 151 -5.76 29.96 10.95
N VAL A 152 -7.06 30.01 10.65
CA VAL A 152 -7.61 29.48 9.41
C VAL A 152 -7.29 30.45 8.29
N PRO A 153 -6.58 30.04 7.23
CA PRO A 153 -6.36 30.89 6.06
C PRO A 153 -7.69 31.43 5.51
N THR A 154 -7.70 32.70 5.12
CA THR A 154 -8.92 33.44 4.76
C THR A 154 -9.64 32.90 3.52
N ASP A 155 -8.93 32.13 2.71
CA ASP A 155 -9.44 31.48 1.50
C ASP A 155 -9.94 30.05 1.75
N ARG A 156 -9.96 29.59 3.02
CA ARG A 156 -10.63 28.36 3.45
C ARG A 156 -12.00 28.65 4.04
N ILE A 157 -13.00 27.88 3.62
CA ILE A 157 -14.39 28.06 4.01
C ILE A 157 -14.74 27.07 5.13
N LEU A 158 -14.88 27.56 6.35
CA LEU A 158 -15.44 26.75 7.44
C LEU A 158 -16.96 26.66 7.30
N ARG A 159 -17.45 25.44 7.11
CA ARG A 159 -18.87 25.11 7.04
C ARG A 159 -19.50 25.21 8.42
N THR A 160 -20.67 25.84 8.46
CA THR A 160 -21.53 25.86 9.65
C THR A 160 -22.52 24.69 9.64
N ASP A 161 -22.76 24.10 8.47
CA ASP A 161 -23.65 22.97 8.19
C ASP A 161 -22.87 21.66 8.05
N ARG A 162 -22.83 20.86 9.12
CA ARG A 162 -22.03 19.62 9.14
C ARG A 162 -22.53 18.49 8.26
N ASP A 163 -23.83 18.46 8.02
CA ASP A 163 -24.47 17.43 7.21
C ASP A 163 -24.75 17.94 5.79
N GLY A 164 -24.21 19.11 5.43
CA GLY A 164 -24.36 19.70 4.12
C GLY A 164 -23.50 19.03 3.05
N ASP A 165 -23.86 19.24 1.79
CA ASP A 165 -23.06 18.76 0.67
C ASP A 165 -21.76 19.58 0.52
N PRO A 166 -20.63 18.92 0.15
CA PRO A 166 -19.39 19.63 -0.12
C PRO A 166 -19.56 20.59 -1.32
N PHE A 167 -18.80 21.68 -1.32
CA PHE A 167 -18.76 22.56 -2.48
C PHE A 167 -17.98 21.90 -3.62
N TRP A 168 -18.72 21.45 -4.63
CA TRP A 168 -18.19 20.79 -5.82
C TRP A 168 -18.28 21.65 -7.08
N VAL A 169 -18.96 22.80 -7.01
CA VAL A 169 -19.18 23.68 -8.16
C VAL A 169 -17.87 24.32 -8.59
N PRO A 170 -17.43 24.14 -9.85
CA PRO A 170 -16.23 24.79 -10.35
C PRO A 170 -16.37 26.32 -10.37
N THR A 171 -15.25 27.03 -10.18
CA THR A 171 -15.13 28.47 -10.39
C THR A 171 -15.37 28.85 -11.85
N SER A 172 -15.44 30.14 -12.15
CA SER A 172 -15.60 30.64 -13.53
C SER A 172 -14.50 30.19 -14.50
N ASP A 173 -13.32 29.85 -13.99
CA ASP A 173 -12.20 29.26 -14.73
C ASP A 173 -12.16 27.71 -14.66
N GLY A 174 -13.23 27.07 -14.19
CA GLY A 174 -13.41 25.61 -14.23
C GLY A 174 -12.69 24.84 -13.12
N LYS A 175 -12.19 25.51 -12.06
CA LYS A 175 -11.46 24.85 -10.97
C LYS A 175 -12.38 24.49 -9.82
N VAL A 176 -12.29 23.26 -9.33
CA VAL A 176 -12.86 22.88 -8.03
C VAL A 176 -11.82 23.17 -6.96
N LEU A 177 -12.16 24.05 -6.01
CA LEU A 177 -11.19 24.58 -5.05
C LEU A 177 -10.89 23.63 -3.88
N ASN A 178 -11.78 22.66 -3.61
CA ASN A 178 -11.67 21.72 -2.48
C ASN A 178 -11.36 22.41 -1.13
N ASN A 179 -11.80 23.67 -0.95
CA ASN A 179 -11.39 24.53 0.16
C ASN A 179 -12.49 24.67 1.23
N ASP A 180 -13.47 23.78 1.24
CA ASP A 180 -14.53 23.76 2.25
C ASP A 180 -14.29 22.68 3.32
N TYR A 181 -14.51 23.08 4.58
CA TYR A 181 -14.09 22.33 5.76
C TYR A 181 -15.23 22.19 6.77
N PHE A 182 -15.54 20.95 7.14
CA PHE A 182 -16.62 20.60 8.06
C PHE A 182 -16.16 20.57 9.53
N GLY A 183 -14.85 20.67 9.71
CA GLY A 183 -14.22 20.98 10.99
C GLY A 183 -13.87 19.76 11.81
N GLY A 184 -13.98 18.54 11.28
CA GLY A 184 -13.45 17.36 11.96
C GLY A 184 -11.97 17.52 12.33
N ASP A 185 -11.55 16.94 13.45
CA ASP A 185 -10.20 17.13 13.99
C ASP A 185 -9.65 15.92 14.75
N LEU A 186 -8.34 15.95 15.02
CA LEU A 186 -7.63 14.90 15.75
C LEU A 186 -8.22 14.69 17.15
N LYS A 187 -8.72 15.76 17.77
CA LYS A 187 -9.32 15.67 19.10
C LYS A 187 -10.69 14.96 19.06
N GLY A 188 -11.50 15.22 18.05
CA GLY A 188 -12.76 14.54 17.82
C GLY A 188 -12.55 13.06 17.54
N ILE A 189 -11.51 12.71 16.75
CA ILE A 189 -11.10 11.30 16.57
C ILE A 189 -10.71 10.68 17.91
N GLU A 190 -9.91 11.39 18.73
CA GLU A 190 -9.50 10.92 20.06
C GLU A 190 -10.71 10.65 20.99
N GLU A 191 -11.73 11.50 20.96
CA GLU A 191 -12.98 11.35 21.72
C GLU A 191 -13.82 10.15 21.26
N LYS A 192 -13.64 9.70 20.01
CA LYS A 192 -14.34 8.53 19.42
C LYS A 192 -13.55 7.22 19.52
N LEU A 193 -12.36 7.21 20.13
CA LEU A 193 -11.58 5.98 20.27
C LEU A 193 -12.33 4.87 21.04
N GLY A 194 -13.19 5.23 22.01
CA GLY A 194 -14.03 4.26 22.73
C GLY A 194 -15.01 3.55 21.78
N TYR A 195 -15.70 4.32 20.94
CA TYR A 195 -16.60 3.79 19.90
C TYR A 195 -15.84 2.88 18.91
N LEU A 196 -14.66 3.30 18.44
CA LEU A 196 -13.86 2.49 17.52
C LEU A 196 -13.37 1.19 18.18
N LYS A 197 -13.05 1.23 19.48
CA LYS A 197 -12.69 0.04 20.24
C LYS A 197 -13.85 -0.94 20.36
N GLU A 198 -15.05 -0.46 20.65
CA GLU A 198 -16.27 -1.28 20.73
C GLU A 198 -16.59 -1.95 19.38
N LEU A 199 -16.32 -1.26 18.26
CA LEU A 199 -16.44 -1.82 16.91
C LEU A 199 -15.40 -2.93 16.61
N GLY A 200 -14.36 -3.06 17.42
CA GLY A 200 -13.28 -4.04 17.22
C GLY A 200 -12.12 -3.54 16.37
N VAL A 201 -12.03 -2.23 16.12
CA VAL A 201 -10.93 -1.62 15.37
C VAL A 201 -9.61 -1.82 16.10
N THR A 202 -8.58 -2.22 15.35
CA THR A 202 -7.20 -2.39 15.87
C THR A 202 -6.21 -1.43 15.21
N CYS A 203 -6.59 -0.80 14.10
CA CYS A 203 -5.81 0.22 13.42
C CYS A 203 -6.72 1.29 12.83
N ILE A 204 -6.35 2.55 12.97
CA ILE A 204 -6.94 3.69 12.27
C ILE A 204 -5.94 4.11 11.19
N TYR A 205 -6.42 4.16 9.95
CA TYR A 205 -5.72 4.80 8.85
C TYR A 205 -6.28 6.21 8.67
N LEU A 206 -5.43 7.22 8.82
CA LEU A 206 -5.79 8.60 8.57
C LEU A 206 -5.39 8.96 7.14
N ASN A 207 -6.34 9.49 6.34
CA ASN A 207 -5.99 10.31 5.18
C ASN A 207 -5.07 11.48 5.61
N PRO A 208 -4.39 12.18 4.67
CA PRO A 208 -3.34 13.13 5.01
C PRO A 208 -3.76 14.16 6.07
N ILE A 209 -2.86 14.42 7.03
CA ILE A 209 -3.11 15.31 8.17
C ILE A 209 -2.15 16.51 8.23
N PHE A 210 -1.18 16.54 7.32
CA PHE A 210 -0.19 17.62 7.27
C PHE A 210 -0.81 18.88 6.68
N GLU A 211 -0.16 20.01 6.97
CA GLU A 211 -0.62 21.31 6.48
C GLU A 211 -0.73 21.28 4.96
N ALA A 212 -1.90 21.66 4.45
CA ALA A 212 -2.22 21.69 3.03
C ALA A 212 -3.46 22.57 2.81
N GLN A 213 -3.68 23.04 1.58
CA GLN A 213 -4.73 24.01 1.31
C GLN A 213 -6.09 23.41 0.98
N SER A 214 -6.10 22.19 0.45
CA SER A 214 -7.33 21.45 0.22
C SER A 214 -7.84 20.72 1.47
N ASN A 215 -9.12 20.37 1.46
CA ASN A 215 -9.75 19.56 2.49
C ASN A 215 -9.22 18.11 2.55
N HIS A 216 -8.67 17.60 1.45
CA HIS A 216 -8.12 16.24 1.34
C HIS A 216 -6.64 16.17 1.70
N ARG A 217 -5.92 17.29 1.60
CA ARG A 217 -4.53 17.48 2.04
C ARG A 217 -3.47 16.63 1.32
N TYR A 218 -3.76 16.19 0.10
CA TYR A 218 -2.76 15.53 -0.75
C TYR A 218 -1.80 16.54 -1.41
N ASP A 219 -2.23 17.79 -1.52
CA ASP A 219 -1.42 18.95 -1.89
C ASP A 219 -0.58 19.45 -0.68
N THR A 220 0.29 18.59 -0.14
CA THR A 220 1.02 18.89 1.11
C THR A 220 1.80 20.20 1.00
N ALA A 221 1.49 21.14 1.89
CA ALA A 221 2.14 22.44 1.98
C ALA A 221 3.37 22.42 2.90
N ASP A 222 3.30 21.69 4.01
CA ASP A 222 4.40 21.49 4.97
C ASP A 222 4.27 20.12 5.65
N TYR A 223 5.23 19.22 5.40
CA TYR A 223 5.27 17.87 5.98
C TYR A 223 5.56 17.85 7.49
N GLU A 224 6.10 18.93 8.03
CA GLU A 224 6.50 19.01 9.43
C GLU A 224 5.36 19.44 10.34
N ASN A 225 4.32 20.07 9.80
CA ASN A 225 3.25 20.64 10.61
C ASN A 225 1.92 19.89 10.39
N ILE A 226 1.17 19.69 11.49
CA ILE A 226 -0.23 19.28 11.40
C ILE A 226 -1.03 20.46 10.86
N ASP A 227 -1.97 20.17 9.96
CA ASP A 227 -2.88 21.20 9.45
C ASP A 227 -3.63 21.90 10.61
N PRO A 228 -3.64 23.24 10.67
CA PRO A 228 -4.16 23.99 11.80
C PRO A 228 -5.66 23.75 12.05
N LEU A 229 -6.42 23.28 11.06
CA LEU A 229 -7.83 22.89 11.26
C LEU A 229 -7.98 21.54 11.97
N LEU A 230 -6.99 20.65 11.85
CA LEU A 230 -7.00 19.34 12.49
C LEU A 230 -6.42 19.35 13.91
N GLY A 231 -5.54 20.30 14.22
CA GLY A 231 -5.01 20.51 15.56
C GLY A 231 -3.51 20.79 15.58
N THR A 232 -2.80 20.17 16.51
CA THR A 232 -1.36 20.37 16.72
C THR A 232 -0.62 19.04 16.82
N GLU A 233 0.72 19.07 16.75
CA GLU A 233 1.56 17.89 17.05
C GLU A 233 1.27 17.30 18.44
N LYS A 234 0.92 18.14 19.42
CA LYS A 234 0.54 17.69 20.77
C LYS A 234 -0.77 16.91 20.75
N ASP A 235 -1.75 17.36 19.97
CA ASP A 235 -3.01 16.63 19.79
C ASP A 235 -2.77 15.30 19.07
N PHE A 236 -1.91 15.27 18.05
CA PHE A 236 -1.51 14.03 17.39
C PHE A 236 -0.82 13.04 18.35
N SER A 237 0.17 13.49 19.13
CA SER A 237 0.85 12.62 20.10
C SER A 237 -0.10 12.13 21.19
N SER A 238 -1.07 12.97 21.62
CA SER A 238 -2.12 12.57 22.54
C SER A 238 -3.03 11.48 21.95
N LEU A 239 -3.48 11.66 20.71
CA LEU A 239 -4.30 10.68 19.99
C LEU A 239 -3.58 9.33 19.89
N CYS A 240 -2.32 9.32 19.44
CA CYS A 240 -1.51 8.11 19.33
C CYS A 240 -1.35 7.40 20.69
N LYS A 241 -1.03 8.14 21.75
CA LYS A 241 -0.87 7.58 23.10
C LYS A 241 -2.16 6.98 23.65
N LYS A 242 -3.32 7.62 23.42
CA LYS A 242 -4.61 7.09 23.89
C LYS A 242 -5.08 5.92 23.05
N ALA A 243 -4.89 5.96 21.74
CA ALA A 243 -5.19 4.85 20.85
C ALA A 243 -4.37 3.61 21.24
N ASP A 244 -3.08 3.78 21.52
CA ASP A 244 -2.19 2.69 21.90
C ASP A 244 -2.63 1.99 23.20
N ARG A 245 -3.10 2.74 24.20
CA ARG A 245 -3.67 2.18 25.45
C ARG A 245 -4.92 1.33 25.21
N LEU A 246 -5.63 1.56 24.11
CA LEU A 246 -6.80 0.77 23.71
C LEU A 246 -6.43 -0.37 22.74
N GLY A 247 -5.14 -0.53 22.42
CA GLY A 247 -4.66 -1.48 21.42
C GLY A 247 -4.97 -1.06 19.98
N ILE A 248 -5.21 0.24 19.75
CA ILE A 248 -5.48 0.81 18.43
C ILE A 248 -4.20 1.48 17.93
N LYS A 249 -3.78 1.14 16.72
CA LYS A 249 -2.63 1.76 16.04
C LYS A 249 -3.08 2.90 15.15
N ILE A 250 -2.23 3.91 14.96
CA ILE A 250 -2.48 5.02 14.03
C ILE A 250 -1.50 4.90 12.87
N MET A 251 -2.01 4.77 11.65
CA MET A 251 -1.25 4.76 10.41
C MET A 251 -1.49 6.07 9.66
N LEU A 252 -0.43 6.70 9.19
CA LEU A 252 -0.47 7.97 8.46
C LEU A 252 -0.43 7.74 6.95
N ASP A 253 -1.03 8.64 6.19
CA ASP A 253 -0.84 8.74 4.74
C ASP A 253 0.47 9.50 4.43
N GLY A 254 1.31 8.91 3.61
CA GLY A 254 2.59 9.45 3.17
C GLY A 254 2.53 9.77 1.68
N VAL A 255 2.31 11.05 1.37
CA VAL A 255 2.32 11.58 0.01
C VAL A 255 3.73 12.06 -0.28
N PHE A 256 4.51 11.29 -1.05
CA PHE A 256 5.94 11.58 -1.25
C PHE A 256 6.34 11.73 -2.72
N SER A 257 5.42 11.52 -3.67
CA SER A 257 5.65 11.68 -5.12
C SER A 257 5.46 13.12 -5.61
N HIS A 258 4.75 13.95 -4.84
CA HIS A 258 4.45 15.34 -5.17
C HIS A 258 4.21 16.17 -3.92
N THR A 259 4.23 17.49 -4.06
CA THR A 259 3.81 18.46 -3.02
C THR A 259 2.65 19.31 -3.53
N GLY A 260 2.08 20.16 -2.67
CA GLY A 260 1.18 21.23 -3.12
C GLY A 260 1.93 22.33 -3.87
N ALA A 261 1.33 22.89 -4.92
CA ALA A 261 1.90 24.03 -5.64
C ALA A 261 2.05 25.27 -4.76
N ASP A 262 1.27 25.36 -3.70
CA ASP A 262 1.33 26.42 -2.70
C ASP A 262 2.24 26.10 -1.51
N SER A 263 2.92 24.94 -1.51
CA SER A 263 3.81 24.50 -0.43
C SER A 263 4.95 25.45 -0.12
N ILE A 264 5.53 25.33 1.07
CA ILE A 264 6.75 26.07 1.44
C ILE A 264 7.91 25.78 0.47
N TYR A 265 7.90 24.57 -0.10
CA TYR A 265 8.92 24.05 -0.98
C TYR A 265 8.78 24.58 -2.40
N PHE A 266 7.57 24.62 -2.96
CA PHE A 266 7.30 25.07 -4.34
C PHE A 266 6.88 26.55 -4.41
N ASN A 267 5.92 26.93 -3.58
CA ASN A 267 5.47 28.29 -3.29
C ASN A 267 5.04 29.11 -4.52
N LYS A 268 4.29 28.52 -5.44
CA LYS A 268 3.82 29.16 -6.69
C LYS A 268 3.08 30.47 -6.49
N TYR A 269 2.37 30.62 -5.37
CA TYR A 269 1.55 31.80 -5.06
C TYR A 269 2.20 32.79 -4.07
N GLY A 270 3.39 32.46 -3.52
CA GLY A 270 4.14 33.36 -2.65
C GLY A 270 3.62 33.48 -1.21
N TYR A 271 2.84 32.50 -0.73
CA TYR A 271 2.31 32.50 0.64
C TYR A 271 3.40 32.36 1.71
N TYR A 272 4.52 31.73 1.36
CA TYR A 272 5.66 31.50 2.27
C TYR A 272 6.86 32.41 1.94
N GLY A 273 6.59 33.63 1.48
CA GLY A 273 7.62 34.58 1.04
C GLY A 273 8.18 34.25 -0.35
N HIS A 274 9.47 34.49 -0.58
CA HIS A 274 10.11 34.35 -1.90
C HIS A 274 11.02 33.11 -2.04
N GLY A 275 11.15 32.28 -1.01
CA GLY A 275 12.19 31.24 -0.96
C GLY A 275 11.85 29.89 -1.62
N GLY A 276 10.63 29.69 -2.13
CA GLY A 276 10.24 28.41 -2.74
C GLY A 276 10.75 28.23 -4.17
N ALA A 277 10.84 26.99 -4.61
CA ALA A 277 11.45 26.59 -5.88
C ALA A 277 10.88 27.32 -7.10
N TYR A 278 9.59 27.64 -7.12
CA TYR A 278 8.96 28.36 -8.24
C TYR A 278 9.32 29.86 -8.25
N GLN A 279 9.50 30.48 -7.08
CA GLN A 279 9.74 31.92 -6.94
C GLN A 279 11.22 32.29 -7.03
N ASP A 280 12.12 31.40 -6.59
CA ASP A 280 13.56 31.65 -6.57
C ASP A 280 14.33 30.49 -7.23
N VAL A 281 15.09 30.82 -8.27
CA VAL A 281 15.97 29.88 -8.97
C VAL A 281 17.13 29.39 -8.10
N ASN A 282 17.47 30.12 -7.03
CA ASN A 282 18.48 29.75 -6.04
C ASN A 282 17.86 29.13 -4.77
N SER A 283 16.55 28.83 -4.79
CA SER A 283 15.88 28.15 -3.67
C SER A 283 16.61 26.85 -3.32
N PRO A 284 16.76 26.52 -2.02
CA PRO A 284 17.32 25.23 -1.61
C PRO A 284 16.45 24.05 -2.09
N TYR A 285 15.17 24.29 -2.38
CA TYR A 285 14.22 23.29 -2.87
C TYR A 285 14.18 23.21 -4.40
N ARG A 286 14.96 24.03 -5.12
CA ARG A 286 14.89 24.11 -6.59
C ARG A 286 15.19 22.77 -7.26
N SER A 287 16.17 22.02 -6.75
CA SER A 287 16.56 20.72 -7.31
C SER A 287 15.50 19.64 -7.11
N TRP A 288 14.57 19.82 -6.17
CA TRP A 288 13.51 18.87 -5.88
C TRP A 288 12.50 18.75 -7.01
N TYR A 289 12.45 19.69 -7.96
CA TYR A 289 11.43 19.72 -9.02
C TYR A 289 12.05 19.72 -10.42
N CYS A 290 11.26 19.29 -11.41
CA CYS A 290 11.59 19.38 -12.83
C CYS A 290 10.95 20.64 -13.45
N PHE A 291 11.77 21.64 -13.79
CA PHE A 291 11.32 22.85 -14.48
C PHE A 291 11.65 22.81 -15.98
N GLY A 292 10.69 23.17 -16.82
CA GLY A 292 10.84 23.31 -18.27
C GLY A 292 10.95 24.78 -18.73
N GLU A 293 10.75 25.01 -20.02
CA GLU A 293 10.72 26.37 -20.59
C GLU A 293 9.49 27.15 -20.08
N GLY A 294 9.64 28.47 -19.89
CA GLY A 294 8.50 29.38 -19.65
C GLY A 294 7.63 29.04 -18.43
N ASN A 295 8.24 28.91 -17.24
CA ASN A 295 7.57 28.58 -15.97
C ASN A 295 6.78 27.24 -15.97
N SER A 296 6.97 26.38 -16.97
CA SER A 296 6.41 25.02 -16.95
C SER A 296 7.18 24.10 -15.99
N TYR A 297 6.52 23.05 -15.51
CA TYR A 297 7.08 22.05 -14.60
C TYR A 297 6.30 20.74 -14.69
N GLU A 298 6.92 19.63 -14.28
CA GLU A 298 6.26 18.32 -14.19
C GLU A 298 5.27 18.28 -13.02
N SER A 299 4.10 17.70 -13.25
CA SER A 299 3.04 17.61 -12.24
C SER A 299 2.20 16.36 -12.43
N TRP A 300 1.68 15.84 -11.32
CA TRP A 300 1.01 14.55 -11.27
C TRP A 300 -0.21 14.57 -12.20
N TRP A 301 -0.16 13.74 -13.26
CA TRP A 301 -1.18 13.68 -14.33
C TRP A 301 -1.52 15.04 -14.97
N GLY A 302 -0.57 15.97 -15.00
CA GLY A 302 -0.77 17.33 -15.52
C GLY A 302 -1.58 18.24 -14.59
N CYS A 303 -1.88 17.80 -13.37
CA CYS A 303 -2.53 18.61 -12.35
C CYS A 303 -1.55 19.64 -11.82
N SER A 304 -1.61 20.87 -12.33
CA SER A 304 -0.66 21.93 -11.98
C SER A 304 -0.59 22.28 -10.48
N ASN A 305 -1.53 21.82 -9.66
CA ASN A 305 -1.52 21.99 -8.21
C ASN A 305 -0.64 20.96 -7.48
N LEU A 306 -0.16 19.92 -8.16
CA LEU A 306 0.61 18.81 -7.60
C LEU A 306 1.96 18.66 -8.34
N PRO A 307 2.91 19.61 -8.19
CA PRO A 307 4.24 19.49 -8.76
C PRO A 307 4.95 18.21 -8.29
N ASN A 308 5.45 17.41 -9.24
CA ASN A 308 6.21 16.20 -8.93
C ASN A 308 7.56 16.56 -8.32
N VAL A 309 7.93 15.81 -7.30
CA VAL A 309 9.28 15.86 -6.76
C VAL A 309 10.20 14.88 -7.49
N LYS A 310 11.50 15.11 -7.41
CA LYS A 310 12.52 14.11 -7.73
C LYS A 310 12.82 13.35 -6.46
N GLU A 311 12.20 12.20 -6.27
CA GLU A 311 12.23 11.44 -5.02
C GLU A 311 13.65 10.99 -4.65
N MET A 312 14.51 10.79 -5.65
CA MET A 312 15.90 10.40 -5.50
C MET A 312 16.89 11.57 -5.44
N GLU A 313 16.41 12.82 -5.47
CA GLU A 313 17.26 13.98 -5.23
C GLU A 313 17.82 13.90 -3.78
N PRO A 314 19.15 13.92 -3.57
CA PRO A 314 19.74 13.62 -2.27
C PRO A 314 19.17 14.46 -1.12
N SER A 315 18.99 15.76 -1.34
CA SER A 315 18.44 16.65 -0.31
C SER A 315 16.97 16.39 0.03
N TYR A 316 16.17 15.91 -0.93
CA TYR A 316 14.79 15.49 -0.67
C TYR A 316 14.76 14.14 0.05
N LEU A 317 15.59 13.20 -0.39
CA LEU A 317 15.71 11.88 0.20
C LEU A 317 16.20 11.95 1.66
N ASP A 318 17.15 12.85 1.94
CA ASP A 318 17.63 13.12 3.28
C ASP A 318 16.52 13.72 4.15
N TYR A 319 15.81 14.73 3.64
CA TYR A 319 14.69 15.38 4.32
C TYR A 319 13.52 14.45 4.64
N ILE A 320 13.11 13.59 3.70
CA ILE A 320 11.95 12.71 3.89
C ILE A 320 12.32 11.44 4.67
N LEU A 321 13.50 10.85 4.41
CA LEU A 321 13.87 9.52 4.88
C LEU A 321 15.10 9.44 5.79
N ARG A 322 16.24 10.04 5.40
CA ARG A 322 17.55 9.65 5.98
C ARG A 322 17.98 10.51 7.17
N ASP A 323 17.67 11.80 7.18
CA ASP A 323 18.07 12.67 8.29
C ASP A 323 17.47 12.18 9.60
N ASP A 324 18.14 12.50 10.70
CA ASP A 324 17.68 12.06 12.01
C ASP A 324 16.31 12.66 12.33
N ASP A 325 16.04 13.90 11.96
CA ASP A 325 14.76 14.60 12.09
C ASP A 325 13.87 14.53 10.85
N SER A 326 14.20 13.65 9.90
CA SER A 326 13.39 13.44 8.69
C SER A 326 11.91 13.19 8.96
N VAL A 327 11.07 13.56 7.99
CA VAL A 327 9.60 13.50 8.09
C VAL A 327 9.13 12.12 8.59
N ILE A 328 9.58 11.04 7.96
CA ILE A 328 9.22 9.67 8.35
C ILE A 328 9.55 9.40 9.81
N LYS A 329 10.77 9.74 10.25
CA LYS A 329 11.25 9.42 11.60
C LYS A 329 10.58 10.29 12.66
N LYS A 330 10.37 11.58 12.38
CA LYS A 330 9.68 12.52 13.26
C LYS A 330 8.31 11.99 13.66
N TRP A 331 7.46 11.66 12.70
CA TRP A 331 6.08 11.23 12.97
C TRP A 331 5.99 9.84 13.61
N LEU A 332 6.89 8.92 13.26
CA LEU A 332 7.01 7.63 13.96
C LEU A 332 7.37 7.82 15.44
N ARG A 333 8.31 8.72 15.76
CA ARG A 333 8.67 9.05 17.16
C ARG A 333 7.54 9.75 17.91
N LEU A 334 6.72 10.55 17.24
CA LEU A 334 5.56 11.19 17.84
C LEU A 334 4.40 10.22 18.16
N GLY A 335 4.39 9.04 17.54
CA GLY A 335 3.52 7.93 17.92
C GLY A 335 2.92 7.13 16.76
N ALA A 336 3.15 7.55 15.51
CA ALA A 336 2.65 6.81 14.35
C ALA A 336 3.13 5.35 14.38
N SER A 337 2.30 4.45 13.88
CA SER A 337 2.53 3.01 13.86
C SER A 337 2.76 2.45 12.46
N GLY A 338 2.88 3.32 11.47
CA GLY A 338 3.18 2.96 10.11
C GLY A 338 2.75 4.04 9.12
N TRP A 339 3.00 3.73 7.85
CA TRP A 339 2.71 4.58 6.71
C TRP A 339 1.90 3.81 5.66
N ARG A 340 0.83 4.42 5.19
CA ARG A 340 0.22 4.12 3.89
C ARG A 340 0.91 5.04 2.88
N LEU A 341 1.50 4.49 1.83
CA LEU A 341 2.20 5.25 0.81
C LEU A 341 1.22 5.55 -0.33
N ASP A 342 0.99 6.83 -0.58
CA ASP A 342 0.18 7.32 -1.69
C ASP A 342 0.91 7.10 -3.01
N VAL A 343 0.20 6.58 -4.02
CA VAL A 343 0.73 6.33 -5.37
C VAL A 343 2.08 5.60 -5.32
N ALA A 344 2.12 4.49 -4.58
CA ALA A 344 3.36 3.76 -4.33
C ALA A 344 3.93 3.13 -5.60
N ASP A 345 3.09 2.88 -6.60
CA ASP A 345 3.44 2.42 -7.95
C ASP A 345 4.19 3.46 -8.79
N GLU A 346 4.08 4.75 -8.47
CA GLU A 346 4.85 5.82 -9.11
C GLU A 346 6.16 6.15 -8.35
N LEU A 347 6.38 5.61 -7.15
CA LEU A 347 7.61 5.83 -6.39
C LEU A 347 8.73 4.90 -6.88
N PRO A 348 10.00 5.37 -6.96
CA PRO A 348 11.12 4.50 -7.31
C PRO A 348 11.31 3.35 -6.31
N ASP A 349 11.58 2.14 -6.81
CA ASP A 349 11.85 0.96 -5.96
C ASP A 349 12.95 1.21 -4.92
N GLU A 350 14.00 1.93 -5.32
CA GLU A 350 15.11 2.31 -4.42
C GLU A 350 14.64 3.23 -3.29
N PHE A 351 13.72 4.17 -3.57
CA PHE A 351 13.12 5.03 -2.55
C PHE A 351 12.34 4.20 -1.53
N ILE A 352 11.52 3.25 -2.00
CA ILE A 352 10.73 2.37 -1.13
C ILE A 352 11.64 1.46 -0.29
N ALA A 353 12.73 0.96 -0.86
CA ALA A 353 13.71 0.14 -0.15
C ALA A 353 14.38 0.94 1.00
N ILE A 354 14.80 2.17 0.72
CA ILE A 354 15.39 3.08 1.73
C ILE A 354 14.34 3.44 2.79
N LEU A 355 13.11 3.77 2.38
CA LEU A 355 12.02 4.08 3.29
C LEU A 355 11.78 2.92 4.25
N ARG A 356 11.73 1.69 3.73
CA ARG A 356 11.59 0.50 4.56
C ARG A 356 12.73 0.39 5.56
N GLU A 357 13.98 0.56 5.13
CA GLU A 357 15.13 0.48 6.03
C GLU A 357 15.03 1.51 7.16
N GLU A 358 14.76 2.78 6.84
CA GLU A 358 14.69 3.88 7.81
C GLU A 358 13.50 3.76 8.77
N VAL A 359 12.32 3.38 8.26
CA VAL A 359 11.14 3.09 9.10
C VAL A 359 11.46 1.97 10.09
N LYS A 360 12.09 0.89 9.62
CA LYS A 360 12.40 -0.29 10.45
C LYS A 360 13.51 -0.03 11.47
N LYS A 361 14.46 0.87 11.17
CA LYS A 361 15.46 1.37 12.14
C LYS A 361 14.81 2.09 13.31
N VAL A 362 13.82 2.95 13.05
CA VAL A 362 13.12 3.69 14.13
C VAL A 362 12.14 2.80 14.88
N LYS A 363 11.37 2.00 14.14
CA LYS A 363 10.26 1.22 14.70
C LYS A 363 10.10 -0.08 13.90
N PRO A 364 10.77 -1.18 14.33
CA PRO A 364 10.77 -2.47 13.61
C PRO A 364 9.35 -3.02 13.32
N ASP A 365 8.43 -2.67 14.20
CA ASP A 365 7.05 -3.11 14.22
C ASP A 365 6.06 -2.12 13.54
N ALA A 366 6.56 -1.07 12.89
CA ALA A 366 5.75 -0.16 12.08
C ALA A 366 5.32 -0.84 10.77
N VAL A 367 4.07 -0.64 10.35
CA VAL A 367 3.57 -1.17 9.08
C VAL A 367 3.90 -0.22 7.93
N ILE A 368 4.11 -0.76 6.74
CA ILE A 368 4.24 0.00 5.50
C ILE A 368 3.27 -0.67 4.51
N ILE A 369 2.32 0.08 3.98
CA ILE A 369 1.32 -0.40 3.03
C ILE A 369 1.36 0.53 1.81
N GLY A 370 1.67 0.01 0.63
CA GLY A 370 1.61 0.79 -0.61
C GLY A 370 0.21 0.80 -1.20
N GLU A 371 -0.19 1.92 -1.79
CA GLU A 371 -1.30 1.96 -2.74
C GLU A 371 -0.81 1.48 -4.10
N VAL A 372 -1.31 0.31 -4.53
CA VAL A 372 -1.08 -0.25 -5.86
C VAL A 372 -2.41 -0.85 -6.31
N TRP A 373 -2.86 -0.49 -7.51
CA TRP A 373 -4.14 -0.94 -8.07
C TRP A 373 -4.01 -2.19 -8.96
N GLU A 374 -2.78 -2.58 -9.28
CA GLU A 374 -2.41 -3.75 -10.07
C GLU A 374 -1.81 -4.87 -9.17
N ASP A 375 -1.22 -5.92 -9.77
CA ASP A 375 -0.49 -6.94 -9.02
C ASP A 375 0.81 -6.33 -8.46
N ALA A 376 0.97 -6.39 -7.14
CA ALA A 376 1.91 -5.57 -6.35
C ALA A 376 3.08 -6.36 -5.76
#